data_AF-A0A951DDR9-F1
#
_entry.id   AF-A0A951DDR9-F1
#
_cell.length_a   1.000
_cell.length_b   1.000
_cell.length_c   1.000
_cell.angle_alpha   90.00
_cell.angle_beta   90.00
_cell.angle_gamma   90.00
#
_symmetry.space_group_name_H-M   'P 1'
#
loop_
_entity.id
_entity.type
_entity.pdbx_description
1 polymer ?
#
loop_
_entity_poly.entity_id
_entity_poly.type
_entity_poly.pdbx_seq_one_letter_code
_entity_poly.pdbx_strand_id
1 'polypeptide(L)' 'MDSSTSCTERERLLRNFADAVTIHSYSVSRMAQLAGTRLSGAFTVAKKQASETKLHVESARQEFEAHVREHGC' A
#
# COMPACT_ATOMS: atom_id res chain seq x y z
N MET A 1 10.81 26.46 3.75
CA MET A 1 9.86 25.57 4.43
C MET A 1 10.39 25.30 5.82
N ASP A 2 9.53 25.38 6.83
CA ASP A 2 9.90 25.10 8.22
C ASP A 2 10.20 23.60 8.35
N SER A 3 11.33 23.22 8.96
CA SER A 3 11.78 21.82 9.05
C SER A 3 10.78 20.95 9.80
N SER A 4 10.02 21.54 10.73
CA SER A 4 8.96 20.87 11.51
C SER A 4 7.80 20.33 10.66
N THR A 5 7.36 21.10 9.66
CA THR A 5 6.28 20.72 8.74
C THR A 5 6.70 19.55 7.84
N SER A 6 7.95 19.56 7.39
CA SER A 6 8.49 18.52 6.48
C SER A 6 8.62 17.17 7.19
N CYS A 7 9.06 17.16 8.46
CA CYS A 7 9.12 15.95 9.28
C CYS A 7 7.73 15.36 9.56
N THR A 8 6.76 16.22 9.88
CA THR A 8 5.37 15.80 10.14
C THR A 8 4.76 15.13 8.90
N GLU A 9 5.04 15.69 7.73
CA GLU A 9 4.58 15.15 6.46
C GLU A 9 5.23 13.81 6.13
N ARG A 10 6.52 13.62 6.43
CA ARG A 10 7.16 12.30 6.31
C ARG A 10 6.43 11.26 7.16
N GLU A 11 6.13 11.56 8.41
CA GLU A 11 5.43 10.58 9.27
C GLU A 11 4.04 10.23 8.73
N ARG A 12 3.34 11.23 8.16
CA ARG A 12 2.06 11.00 7.48
C ARG A 12 2.22 10.04 6.30
N LEU A 13 3.22 10.29 5.44
CA LEU A 13 3.51 9.44 4.28
C LEU A 13 3.95 8.03 4.69
N LEU A 14 4.74 7.91 5.77
CA LEU A 14 5.13 6.62 6.33
C LEU A 14 3.93 5.82 6.83
N ARG A 15 2.99 6.47 7.53
CA ARG A 15 1.73 5.84 7.97
C ARG A 15 0.90 5.40 6.77
N ASN A 16 0.72 6.26 5.76
CA ASN A 16 0.00 5.91 4.53
C ASN A 16 0.63 4.68 3.83
N PHE A 17 1.96 4.62 3.74
CA PHE A 17 2.65 3.48 3.15
C PHE A 17 2.44 2.19 3.97
N ALA A 18 2.55 2.27 5.30
CA ALA A 18 2.31 1.13 6.19
C ALA A 18 0.86 0.61 6.11
N ASP A 19 -0.12 1.52 6.03
CA ASP A 19 -1.53 1.18 5.88
C ASP A 19 -1.79 0.50 4.53
N ALA A 20 -1.21 1.02 3.43
CA ALA A 20 -1.30 0.41 2.12
C ALA A 20 -0.72 -1.02 2.11
N VAL A 21 0.44 -1.24 2.74
CA VAL A 21 1.07 -2.57 2.87
C VAL A 21 0.15 -3.52 3.65
N THR A 22 -0.46 -3.05 4.72
CA THR A 22 -1.40 -3.84 5.54
C THR A 22 -2.63 -4.26 4.73
N ILE A 23 -3.23 -3.34 3.98
CA ILE A 23 -4.39 -3.61 3.11
C ILE A 23 -4.02 -4.61 2.00
N HIS A 24 -2.83 -4.47 1.41
CA HIS A 24 -2.36 -5.38 0.39
C HIS A 24 -2.14 -6.80 0.95
N SER A 25 -1.49 -6.92 2.12
CA SER A 25 -1.30 -8.19 2.81
C SER A 25 -2.62 -8.91 3.10
N TYR A 26 -3.62 -8.18 3.58
CA TYR A 26 -4.98 -8.72 3.76
C TYR A 26 -5.59 -9.20 2.44
N SER A 27 -5.47 -8.41 1.38
CA SER A 27 -6.01 -8.75 0.06
C SER A 27 -5.36 -10.00 -0.54
N VAL A 28 -4.05 -10.16 -0.39
CA VAL A 28 -3.31 -11.37 -0.79
C VAL A 28 -3.72 -12.57 0.05
N SER A 29 -3.87 -12.42 1.36
CA SER A 29 -4.31 -13.49 2.26
C SER A 29 -5.71 -13.99 1.87
N ARG A 30 -6.64 -13.08 1.59
CA ARG A 30 -7.98 -13.42 1.10
C ARG A 30 -7.95 -14.12 -0.25
N MET A 31 -7.11 -13.65 -1.19
CA MET A 31 -6.92 -14.32 -2.48
C MET A 31 -6.39 -15.75 -2.30
N ALA A 32 -5.41 -15.95 -1.41
CA ALA A 32 -4.84 -17.27 -1.11
C ALA A 32 -5.86 -18.23 -0.49
N GLN A 33 -6.72 -17.75 0.42
CA GLN A 33 -7.82 -18.55 0.99
C GLN A 33 -8.82 -19.03 -0.07
N LEU A 34 -9.03 -18.25 -1.13
CA LEU A 34 -9.94 -18.59 -2.22
C LEU A 34 -9.27 -19.42 -3.31
N ALA A 35 -7.95 -19.49 -3.34
CA ALA A 35 -7.20 -20.31 -4.29
C ALA A 35 -7.51 -21.79 -4.07
N GLY A 36 -7.81 -22.51 -5.16
CA GLY A 36 -8.17 -23.94 -5.10
C GLY A 36 -9.61 -24.22 -4.63
N THR A 37 -10.39 -23.19 -4.31
CA THR A 37 -11.82 -23.35 -4.05
C THR A 37 -12.62 -23.41 -5.35
N ARG A 38 -13.85 -23.95 -5.30
CA ARG A 38 -14.79 -23.93 -6.44
C ARG A 38 -15.37 -22.53 -6.74
N LEU A 39 -14.99 -21.50 -5.97
CA LEU A 39 -15.49 -20.13 -6.07
C LEU A 39 -14.65 -19.28 -7.03
N SER A 40 -14.57 -19.67 -8.30
CA SER A 40 -13.72 -19.02 -9.32
C SER A 40 -14.00 -17.50 -9.48
N GLY A 41 -15.27 -17.09 -9.37
CA GLY A 41 -15.66 -15.67 -9.39
C GLY A 41 -15.12 -14.88 -8.21
N ALA A 42 -15.22 -15.43 -6.99
CA ALA A 42 -14.69 -14.79 -5.78
C ALA A 42 -13.16 -14.68 -5.82
N PHE A 43 -12.47 -15.72 -6.32
CA PHE A 43 -11.03 -15.67 -6.54
C PHE A 43 -10.63 -14.57 -7.53
N THR A 44 -11.36 -14.43 -8.65
CA THR A 44 -11.09 -13.39 -9.66
C THR A 44 -11.23 -11.99 -9.08
N VAL A 45 -12.27 -11.75 -8.28
CA VAL A 45 -12.48 -10.47 -7.58
C VAL A 45 -11.35 -10.21 -6.56
N ALA A 46 -10.98 -11.21 -5.75
CA ALA A 46 -9.90 -11.07 -4.79
C ALA A 46 -8.53 -10.82 -5.46
N LYS A 47 -8.26 -11.48 -6.60
CA LYS A 47 -7.05 -11.26 -7.39
C LYS A 47 -6.99 -9.83 -7.95
N LYS A 48 -8.11 -9.32 -8.46
CA LYS A 48 -8.21 -7.93 -8.92
C LYS A 48 -7.90 -6.96 -7.78
N GLN A 49 -8.53 -7.15 -6.62
CA GLN A 49 -8.30 -6.33 -5.43
C GLN A 49 -6.83 -6.39 -4.94
N ALA A 50 -6.21 -7.58 -4.94
CA ALA A 50 -4.78 -7.72 -4.59
C ALA A 50 -3.88 -6.96 -5.58
N SER A 51 -4.24 -6.93 -6.87
CA SER A 51 -3.49 -6.22 -7.90
C SER A 51 -3.63 -4.70 -7.78
N GLU A 52 -4.84 -4.19 -7.52
CA GLU A 52 -5.09 -2.76 -7.30
C GLU A 52 -4.37 -2.26 -6.03
N THR A 53 -4.46 -3.01 -4.93
CA THR A 53 -3.76 -2.67 -3.68
C THR A 53 -2.25 -2.69 -3.83
N LYS A 54 -1.69 -3.56 -4.69
CA LYS A 54 -0.26 -3.53 -5.03
C LYS A 54 0.14 -2.19 -5.65
N LEU A 55 -0.63 -1.69 -6.61
CA LEU A 55 -0.37 -0.39 -7.24
C LEU A 55 -0.43 0.76 -6.22
N HIS A 56 -1.38 0.70 -5.28
CA HIS A 56 -1.46 1.69 -4.20
C HIS A 56 -0.24 1.65 -3.27
N VAL A 57 0.28 0.46 -2.93
CA VAL A 57 1.53 0.31 -2.16
C VAL A 57 2.70 0.92 -2.91
N GLU A 58 2.81 0.66 -4.22
CA GLU A 58 3.89 1.20 -5.05
C GLU A 58 3.83 2.73 -5.15
N SER A 59 2.65 3.31 -5.31
CA SER A 59 2.44 4.77 -5.30
C SER A 59 2.84 5.38 -3.95
N ALA A 60 2.31 4.85 -2.84
CA ALA A 60 2.60 5.36 -1.50
C ALA A 60 4.10 5.26 -1.16
N ARG A 61 4.77 4.19 -1.60
CA ARG A 61 6.22 4.05 -1.48
C ARG A 61 6.96 5.14 -2.26
N GLN A 62 6.59 5.37 -3.52
CA GLN A 62 7.22 6.38 -4.35
C GLN A 62 7.05 7.79 -3.77
N GLU A 63 5.86 8.13 -3.27
CA GLU A 63 5.57 9.40 -2.61
C GLU A 63 6.45 9.60 -1.36
N PHE A 64 6.53 8.58 -0.50
CA PHE A 64 7.40 8.62 0.68
C PHE A 64 8.87 8.77 0.31
N GLU A 65 9.37 7.98 -0.66
CA GLU A 65 10.76 8.04 -1.11
C GLU A 65 11.12 9.35 -1.81
N ALA A 66 10.17 9.95 -2.53
CA ALA A 66 10.33 11.27 -3.13
C ALA A 66 10.46 12.34 -2.03
N HIS A 67 9.55 12.33 -1.06
CA HIS A 67 9.57 13.28 0.06
C HIS A 67 10.87 13.21 0.87
N VAL A 68 11.34 12.00 1.21
CA VAL A 68 12.61 11.80 1.93
C VAL A 68 13.79 12.32 1.10
N ARG A 69 13.77 12.11 -0.22
CA ARG A 69 14.84 12.58 -1.12
C ARG A 69 14.87 14.10 -1.25
N GLU A 70 13.71 14.74 -1.30
CA GLU A 70 13.58 16.19 -1.49
C GLU A 70 13.85 16.97 -0.19
N HIS A 71 13.47 16.41 0.96
CA HIS A 71 13.48 17.12 2.23
C HIS A 71 14.46 16.58 3.28
N GLY A 72 14.98 15.36 3.11
CA GLY A 72 16.02 14.76 3.96
C GLY A 72 15.58 14.38 5.38
N CYS A 73 14.35 14.74 5.74
CA CYS A 73 13.72 14.40 7.00
C CYS A 73 12.80 13.21 6.85
#